data_AF-A0A6U3EEZ2-F1
#
_entry.id   AF-A0A6U3EEZ2-F1
#
_cell.length_a   1.000
_cell.length_b   1.000
_cell.length_c   1.000
_cell.angle_alpha   90.00
_cell.angle_beta   90.00
_cell.angle_gamma   90.00
#
_symmetry.space_group_name_H-M   'P 1'
#
loop_
_entity.id
_entity.type
_entity.pdbx_description
1 polymer ?
#
loop_
_entity_poly.entity_id
_entity_poly.type
_entity_poly.pdbx_seq_one_letter_code
_entity_poly.pdbx_strand_id
1 'polypeptide(L)'
;VYFRSEGQTPGHFLCGVSPSEETDGAISDESELDIVDHHLFDDIIWPALYHRVPEHFGELKVQSSWAGLYEYNTIDQNCIIDFHPEMDNVLMVNGFSGHGLQHSPASGRAAAE
;
A
#
# COMPACT_ATOMS: atom_id res chain seq x y z
N VAL A 1 -3.63 -7.23 6.22
CA VAL A 1 -4.72 -6.25 6.51
C VAL A 1 -4.22 -5.18 7.46
N TYR A 2 -4.08 -3.95 6.97
CA TYR A 2 -3.86 -2.75 7.78
C TYR A 2 -5.16 -1.92 7.84
N PHE A 3 -5.25 -1.03 8.83
CA PHE A 3 -6.22 0.07 8.81
C PHE A 3 -5.63 1.29 9.52
N ARG A 4 -6.11 2.48 9.16
CA ARG A 4 -5.79 3.75 9.83
C ARG A 4 -6.99 4.69 9.78
N SER A 5 -7.06 5.65 10.70
CA SER A 5 -8.02 6.76 10.60
C SER A 5 -7.74 7.54 9.31
N GLU A 6 -8.80 7.95 8.62
CA GLU A 6 -8.70 8.73 7.39
C GLU A 6 -9.51 10.04 7.53
N GLY A 7 -8.86 11.17 7.21
CA GLY A 7 -9.46 12.49 7.37
C GLY A 7 -9.59 12.98 8.83
N GLN A 8 -10.32 14.08 9.00
CA GLN A 8 -10.52 14.75 10.29
C GLN A 8 -11.80 14.29 11.01
N THR A 9 -12.75 13.69 10.28
CA THR A 9 -14.01 13.22 10.83
C THR A 9 -13.82 11.85 11.47
N PRO A 10 -14.18 11.65 12.76
CA PRO A 10 -14.11 10.34 13.39
C PRO A 10 -14.98 9.29 12.69
N GLY A 11 -14.55 8.03 12.76
CA GLY A 11 -15.31 6.89 12.22
C GLY A 11 -15.03 6.59 10.74
N HIS A 12 -14.17 7.35 10.08
CA HIS A 12 -13.68 7.05 8.73
C HIS A 12 -12.32 6.38 8.79
N PHE A 13 -12.17 5.28 8.06
CA PHE A 13 -10.95 4.49 8.05
C PHE A 13 -10.55 4.15 6.62
N LEU A 14 -9.24 4.18 6.39
CA LEU A 14 -8.61 3.55 5.25
C LEU A 14 -8.15 2.15 5.67
N CYS A 15 -8.42 1.14 4.87
CA CYS A 15 -7.92 -0.21 5.09
C CYS A 15 -7.49 -0.85 3.78
N GLY A 16 -6.70 -1.91 3.88
CA GLY A 16 -6.20 -2.61 2.70
C GLY A 16 -5.35 -3.82 3.07
N VAL A 17 -5.04 -4.61 2.05
CA VAL A 17 -4.13 -5.74 2.12
C VAL A 17 -3.43 -5.87 0.77
N SER A 18 -2.18 -6.32 0.78
CA SER A 18 -1.53 -6.74 -0.46
C SER A 18 -2.20 -8.01 -0.97
N PRO A 19 -2.44 -8.16 -2.28
CA PRO A 19 -2.90 -9.41 -2.85
C PRO A 19 -1.91 -10.55 -2.59
N SER A 20 -2.32 -11.77 -2.90
CA SER A 20 -1.40 -12.92 -2.86
C SER A 20 -0.37 -12.82 -3.98
N GLU A 21 0.80 -13.45 -3.81
CA GLU A 21 1.86 -13.47 -4.84
C GLU A 21 1.37 -14.05 -6.19
N GLU A 22 0.41 -14.97 -6.18
CA GLU A 22 -0.19 -15.53 -7.41
C GLU A 22 -0.99 -14.50 -8.22
N THR A 23 -1.51 -13.47 -7.54
CA THR A 23 -2.41 -12.46 -8.10
C THR A 23 -1.79 -11.06 -8.17
N ASP A 24 -0.67 -10.85 -7.48
CA ASP A 24 0.04 -9.56 -7.38
C ASP A 24 1.03 -9.39 -8.55
N GLY A 25 0.47 -9.30 -9.75
CA GLY A 25 1.22 -9.15 -11.00
C GLY A 25 1.44 -7.69 -11.40
N ALA A 26 2.43 -7.48 -12.28
CA ALA A 26 2.53 -6.20 -12.98
C ALA A 26 1.32 -6.03 -13.91
N ILE A 27 0.73 -4.83 -13.89
CA ILE A 27 -0.33 -4.48 -14.84
C ILE A 27 0.21 -4.48 -16.27
N SER A 28 -0.63 -4.89 -17.22
CA SER A 28 -0.35 -4.77 -18.65
C SER A 28 -0.77 -3.40 -19.20
N ASP A 29 -1.83 -2.82 -18.63
CA ASP A 29 -2.39 -1.53 -19.03
C ASP A 29 -3.06 -0.80 -17.85
N GLU A 30 -3.16 0.54 -17.89
CA GLU A 30 -3.75 1.36 -16.82
C GLU A 30 -5.23 1.07 -16.58
N SER A 31 -5.97 0.59 -17.59
CA SER A 31 -7.38 0.21 -17.45
C SER A 31 -7.61 -0.92 -16.45
N GLU A 32 -6.57 -1.68 -16.08
CA GLU A 32 -6.66 -2.67 -15.01
C GLU A 32 -6.88 -2.03 -13.64
N LEU A 33 -6.49 -0.77 -13.43
CA LEU A 33 -6.72 -0.04 -12.18
C LEU A 33 -8.18 0.38 -11.98
N ASP A 34 -8.97 0.39 -13.06
CA ASP A 34 -10.43 0.61 -12.97
C ASP A 34 -11.15 -0.61 -12.39
N ILE A 35 -10.48 -1.77 -12.37
CA ILE A 35 -11.02 -3.02 -11.84
C ILE A 35 -10.55 -3.18 -10.40
N VAL A 36 -11.45 -2.92 -9.46
CA VAL A 36 -11.18 -3.13 -8.03
C VAL A 36 -11.68 -4.50 -7.61
N ASP A 37 -10.81 -5.31 -7.00
CA ASP A 37 -11.23 -6.57 -6.41
C ASP A 37 -11.97 -6.33 -5.08
N HIS A 38 -13.30 -6.28 -5.18
CA HIS A 38 -14.18 -6.08 -4.02
C HIS A 38 -14.24 -7.31 -3.11
N HIS A 39 -13.91 -8.52 -3.60
CA HIS A 39 -13.94 -9.74 -2.78
C HIS A 39 -12.87 -9.71 -1.69
N LEU A 40 -11.74 -9.02 -1.91
CA LEU A 40 -10.74 -8.78 -0.87
C LEU A 40 -11.35 -8.15 0.39
N PHE A 41 -12.36 -7.30 0.24
CA PHE A 41 -13.01 -6.70 1.40
C PHE A 41 -13.77 -7.75 2.21
N ASP A 42 -14.68 -8.48 1.57
CA ASP A 42 -15.59 -9.40 2.24
C ASP A 42 -14.87 -10.65 2.77
N ASP A 43 -13.91 -11.18 2.01
CA ASP A 43 -13.28 -12.47 2.31
C ASP A 43 -12.05 -12.34 3.21
N ILE A 44 -11.35 -11.20 3.17
CA ILE A 44 -10.06 -11.04 3.86
C ILE A 44 -10.07 -9.85 4.83
N ILE A 45 -10.39 -8.64 4.34
CA ILE A 45 -10.21 -7.42 5.12
C ILE A 45 -11.25 -7.34 6.25
N TRP A 46 -12.53 -7.44 5.95
CA TRP A 46 -13.60 -7.32 6.94
C TRP A 46 -13.52 -8.40 8.03
N PRO A 47 -13.33 -9.69 7.73
CA PRO A 47 -13.16 -10.71 8.75
C PRO A 47 -11.97 -10.40 9.67
N ALA A 48 -10.82 -10.00 9.12
CA ALA A 48 -9.64 -9.65 9.92
C ALA A 48 -9.87 -8.41 10.80
N LEU A 49 -10.60 -7.40 10.30
CA LEU A 49 -10.96 -6.22 11.07
C LEU A 49 -11.96 -6.55 12.18
N TYR A 50 -13.03 -7.28 11.86
CA TYR A 50 -14.03 -7.73 12.82
C TYR A 50 -13.39 -8.55 13.95
N HIS A 51 -12.50 -9.49 13.64
CA HIS A 51 -11.80 -10.28 14.65
C HIS A 51 -10.91 -9.46 15.57
N ARG A 52 -10.33 -8.34 15.08
CA ARG A 52 -9.46 -7.47 15.88
C ARG A 52 -10.22 -6.47 16.73
N VAL A 53 -11.32 -5.92 16.22
CA VAL A 53 -12.13 -4.88 16.89
C VAL A 53 -13.63 -5.15 16.71
N PRO A 54 -14.20 -6.20 17.34
CA PRO A 54 -15.56 -6.66 17.06
C PRO A 54 -16.63 -5.59 17.32
N GLU A 55 -16.49 -4.84 18.42
CA GLU A 55 -17.49 -3.86 18.88
C GLU A 55 -17.65 -2.65 17.94
N HIS A 56 -16.63 -2.34 17.14
CA HIS A 56 -16.65 -1.16 16.25
C HIS A 56 -16.69 -1.54 14.78
N PHE A 57 -16.11 -2.67 14.39
CA PHE A 57 -16.03 -3.06 12.97
C PHE A 57 -17.12 -4.03 12.50
N GLY A 58 -18.03 -4.45 13.37
CA GLY A 58 -19.24 -5.20 12.98
C GLY A 58 -20.20 -4.42 12.08
N GLU A 59 -20.14 -3.09 12.06
CA GLU A 59 -21.06 -2.21 11.32
C GLU A 59 -20.37 -1.42 10.18
N LEU A 60 -19.18 -1.84 9.75
CA LEU A 60 -18.44 -1.15 8.69
C LEU A 60 -19.26 -1.11 7.39
N LYS A 61 -19.19 0.04 6.71
CA LYS A 61 -19.76 0.25 5.38
C LYS A 61 -18.69 0.79 4.46
N VAL A 62 -18.44 0.10 3.36
CA VAL A 62 -17.53 0.57 2.30
C VAL A 62 -18.10 1.85 1.71
N GLN A 63 -17.32 2.94 1.75
CA GLN A 63 -17.69 4.23 1.16
C GLN A 63 -17.15 4.37 -0.26
N SER A 64 -15.93 3.89 -0.48
CA SER A 64 -15.25 3.88 -1.77
C SER A 64 -14.18 2.79 -1.79
N SER A 65 -13.70 2.44 -2.99
CA SER A 65 -12.60 1.51 -3.19
C SER A 65 -11.83 1.94 -4.44
N TRP A 66 -10.53 1.66 -4.46
CA TRP A 66 -9.67 1.93 -5.61
C TRP A 66 -8.54 0.90 -5.64
N ALA A 67 -8.04 0.62 -6.84
CA ALA A 67 -6.77 -0.07 -7.03
C ALA A 67 -5.65 0.96 -7.16
N GLY A 68 -4.43 0.54 -6.86
CA GLY A 68 -3.26 1.40 -6.94
C GLY A 68 -2.02 0.57 -7.19
N LEU A 69 -1.04 1.19 -7.83
CA LEU A 69 0.26 0.59 -8.06
C LEU A 69 1.18 0.82 -6.87
N TYR A 70 2.02 -0.17 -6.62
CA TYR A 70 3.19 -0.02 -5.79
C TYR A 70 4.43 -0.29 -6.63
N GLU A 71 5.48 0.48 -6.38
CA GLU A 71 6.81 0.12 -6.83
C GLU A 71 7.30 -1.11 -6.05
N TYR A 72 7.94 -2.04 -6.75
CA TYR A 72 8.38 -3.31 -6.20
C TYR A 72 9.77 -3.64 -6.70
N ASN A 73 10.71 -3.82 -5.78
CA ASN A 73 12.05 -4.30 -6.08
C ASN A 73 12.01 -5.83 -6.19
N THR A 74 12.12 -6.32 -7.43
CA THR A 74 12.04 -7.74 -7.75
C THR A 74 13.28 -8.55 -7.36
N ILE A 75 14.37 -7.89 -6.94
CA ILE A 75 15.61 -8.57 -6.55
C ILE A 75 15.52 -9.08 -5.11
N ASP A 76 15.23 -8.18 -4.17
CA ASP A 76 15.27 -8.47 -2.74
C ASP A 76 14.22 -7.73 -1.92
N GLN A 77 13.31 -7.01 -2.56
CA GLN A 77 12.24 -6.22 -1.94
C GLN A 77 12.72 -5.08 -1.02
N ASN A 78 14.03 -4.78 -1.01
CA ASN A 78 14.58 -3.66 -0.24
C ASN A 78 14.43 -2.35 -1.01
N CYS A 79 14.43 -1.23 -0.27
CA CYS A 79 14.43 0.09 -0.88
C CYS A 79 15.74 0.37 -1.63
N ILE A 80 15.65 1.13 -2.71
CA ILE A 80 16.79 1.66 -3.45
C ILE A 80 16.95 3.13 -3.03
N ILE A 81 18.03 3.39 -2.30
CA ILE A 81 18.43 4.74 -1.88
C ILE A 81 19.90 4.92 -2.26
N ASP A 82 20.13 5.42 -3.48
CA ASP A 82 21.47 5.64 -4.02
C ASP A 82 21.44 6.57 -5.24
N PHE A 83 22.60 7.10 -5.63
CA PHE A 83 22.76 7.88 -6.85
C PHE A 83 22.66 7.00 -8.10
N HIS A 84 22.09 7.57 -9.16
CA HIS A 84 22.03 6.90 -10.46
C HIS A 84 23.45 6.71 -11.01
N PRO A 85 23.82 5.51 -11.51
CA PRO A 85 25.22 5.17 -11.85
C PRO A 85 25.82 6.00 -13.00
N GLU A 86 24.99 6.61 -13.85
CA GLU A 86 25.42 7.41 -15.00
C GLU A 86 24.98 8.89 -14.93
N MET A 87 24.26 9.28 -13.87
CA MET A 87 23.70 10.64 -13.75
C MET A 87 24.00 11.19 -12.35
N ASP A 88 25.14 11.86 -12.23
CA ASP A 88 25.75 12.30 -10.96
C ASP A 88 24.87 13.24 -10.10
N ASN A 89 23.80 13.79 -10.67
CA ASN A 89 22.86 14.69 -10.01
C ASN A 89 21.45 14.09 -9.81
N VAL A 90 21.30 12.77 -9.95
CA VAL A 90 20.04 12.05 -9.76
C VAL A 90 20.17 11.09 -8.58
N LEU A 91 19.47 11.39 -7.49
CA LEU A 91 19.31 10.52 -6.33
C LEU A 91 17.99 9.73 -6.46
N MET A 92 18.07 8.41 -6.38
CA MET A 92 16.91 7.53 -6.37
C MET A 92 16.50 7.25 -4.92
N VAL A 93 15.21 7.40 -4.63
CA VAL A 93 14.61 7.05 -3.33
C VAL A 93 13.29 6.34 -3.62
N ASN A 94 13.38 5.06 -3.96
CA ASN A 94 12.26 4.28 -4.52
C ASN A 94 12.41 2.77 -4.19
N GLY A 95 11.62 1.92 -4.85
CA GLY A 95 11.66 0.47 -4.71
C GLY A 95 11.20 -0.06 -3.34
N PHE A 96 10.36 0.68 -2.60
CA PHE A 96 10.01 0.32 -1.22
C PHE A 96 9.16 -0.95 -1.06
N SER A 97 8.68 -1.55 -2.15
CA SER A 97 8.03 -2.88 -2.15
C SER A 97 6.89 -2.98 -1.13
N GLY A 98 6.02 -1.97 -1.10
CA GLY A 98 4.86 -1.90 -0.18
C GLY A 98 5.15 -1.32 1.21
N HIS A 99 6.41 -1.05 1.57
CA HIS A 99 6.80 -0.53 2.90
C HIS A 99 7.04 0.99 2.93
N GLY A 100 6.85 1.68 1.79
CA GLY A 100 7.25 3.07 1.61
C GLY A 100 6.59 4.04 2.61
N LEU A 101 5.31 3.82 2.93
CA LEU A 101 4.61 4.65 3.91
C LEU A 101 5.25 4.59 5.30
N GLN A 102 5.68 3.39 5.72
CA GLN A 102 6.33 3.18 7.01
C GLN A 102 7.75 3.76 7.04
N HIS A 103 8.48 3.66 5.93
CA HIS A 103 9.87 4.10 5.83
C HIS A 103 10.02 5.59 5.47
N SER A 104 8.97 6.24 4.95
CA SER A 104 9.04 7.59 4.38
C SER A 104 9.79 8.63 5.23
N PRO A 105 9.62 8.74 6.57
CA PRO A 105 10.34 9.74 7.35
C PRO A 105 11.84 9.44 7.46
N ALA A 106 12.21 8.16 7.53
CA ALA A 106 13.61 7.73 7.61
C ALA A 106 14.30 7.83 6.25
N SER A 107 13.60 7.46 5.16
CA SER A 107 14.11 7.56 3.80
C SER A 107 14.45 8.99 3.41
N GLY A 108 13.59 9.96 3.75
CA GLY A 108 13.86 11.37 3.48
C GLY A 108 15.06 11.92 4.25
N ARG A 109 15.32 11.41 5.46
CA ARG A 109 16.52 11.75 6.23
C ARG A 109 17.77 11.13 5.61
N ALA A 110 17.72 9.84 5.30
CA ALA A 110 18.84 9.12 4.69
C ALA A 110 19.25 9.74 3.34
N ALA A 111 18.27 10.21 2.56
CA ALA A 111 18.51 10.90 1.29
C ALA A 111 19.15 12.30 1.42
N ALA A 112 19.10 12.91 2.62
CA ALA A 112 19.61 14.25 2.85
C ALA A 112 21.03 14.29 3.46
N GLU A 113 21.53 13.15 3.94
CA GLU A 113 22.91 12.97 4.44
C GLU A 113 23.90 12.77 3.29
#